data_AF-A0A1W9MB68-F1
#
_entry.id   AF-A0A1W9MB68-F1
#
_cell.length_a   1.000
_cell.length_b   1.000
_cell.length_c   1.000
_cell.angle_alpha   90.00
_cell.angle_beta   90.00
_cell.angle_gamma   90.00
#
_symmetry.space_group_name_H-M   'P 1'
#
loop_
_entity.id
_entity.type
_entity.pdbx_description
1 polymer ?
#
loop_
_entity_poly.entity_id
_entity_poly.type
_entity_poly.pdbx_seq_one_letter_code
_entity_poly.pdbx_strand_id
1 'polypeptide(L)'
;MSASQPAAPRGQTALVLVRPRVAENIGAAARIACNFAIDRLIVVRDEPPEQEAMLKMATHKAAELIHAMELQQDLATALRPFQFVVGTTARFGRQRGVDRSPREVCAELRPHLGRHHIALVFGPENTGLSNAELDLCHLVSAIPTADFSSLNLAQAVAIHAYELFLTARAAAPEQDSREYANSRQLEGMYGHIAEVLAAVNFLQDRDQAYWMRSIRKFLHRTRLRKKEATIIRGICRKMLWRLNAGPP
;
A
#
# COMPACT_ATOMS: atom_id res chain seq x y z
N MET A 1 -17.60 -34.47 -7.04
CA MET A 1 -16.78 -34.08 -5.87
C MET A 1 -16.49 -32.60 -5.98
N SER A 2 -17.22 -31.77 -5.24
CA SER A 2 -17.04 -30.32 -5.26
C SER A 2 -15.74 -29.99 -4.53
N ALA A 3 -14.72 -29.54 -5.27
CA ALA A 3 -13.51 -29.01 -4.67
C ALA A 3 -13.92 -27.78 -3.84
N SER A 4 -13.73 -27.84 -2.52
CA SER A 4 -13.90 -26.70 -1.62
C SER A 4 -13.08 -25.53 -2.17
N GLN A 5 -13.74 -24.46 -2.58
CA GLN A 5 -13.06 -23.23 -2.99
C GLN A 5 -12.20 -22.76 -1.80
N PRO A 6 -10.89 -22.55 -1.97
CA PRO A 6 -10.08 -21.98 -0.90
C PRO A 6 -10.69 -20.64 -0.51
N ALA A 7 -10.99 -20.47 0.78
CA ALA A 7 -11.50 -19.21 1.28
C ALA A 7 -10.43 -18.14 1.01
N ALA A 8 -10.76 -17.18 0.16
CA ALA A 8 -9.93 -16.00 -0.04
C ALA A 8 -9.68 -15.29 1.31
N PRO A 9 -8.62 -14.47 1.44
CA PRO A 9 -8.31 -13.75 2.68
C PRO A 9 -9.42 -12.73 3.01
N ARG A 10 -10.50 -13.18 3.66
CA ARG A 10 -11.60 -12.30 4.08
C ARG A 10 -11.06 -11.23 5.02
N GLY A 11 -11.35 -9.96 4.70
CA GLY A 11 -11.10 -8.80 5.55
C GLY A 11 -9.64 -8.33 5.67
N GLN A 12 -8.70 -8.89 4.90
CA GLN A 12 -7.28 -8.55 5.05
C GLN A 12 -6.66 -7.86 3.84
N THR A 13 -7.29 -7.93 2.66
CA THR A 13 -6.81 -7.20 1.49
C THR A 13 -7.72 -6.03 1.20
N ALA A 14 -7.15 -4.85 0.97
CA ALA A 14 -7.89 -3.69 0.52
C ALA A 14 -7.41 -3.18 -0.83
N LEU A 15 -8.36 -2.76 -1.65
CA LEU A 15 -8.11 -1.91 -2.79
C LEU A 15 -8.17 -0.44 -2.35
N VAL A 16 -7.08 0.30 -2.56
CA VAL A 16 -6.98 1.72 -2.19
C VAL A 16 -6.85 2.56 -3.47
N LEU A 17 -7.84 3.39 -3.75
CA LEU A 17 -7.88 4.26 -4.92
C LEU A 17 -7.63 5.70 -4.48
N VAL A 18 -6.52 6.28 -4.92
CA VAL A 18 -6.10 7.62 -4.54
C VAL A 18 -6.53 8.61 -5.60
N ARG A 19 -7.40 9.54 -5.22
CA ARG A 19 -7.95 10.60 -6.08
C ARG A 19 -8.38 10.11 -7.48
N PRO A 20 -9.18 9.02 -7.58
CA PRO A 20 -9.75 8.59 -8.86
C PRO A 20 -10.60 9.72 -9.45
N ARG A 21 -10.35 10.07 -10.72
CA ARG A 21 -11.04 11.17 -11.40
C ARG A 21 -12.40 10.77 -11.93
N VAL A 22 -12.52 9.52 -12.38
CA VAL A 22 -13.74 9.01 -13.03
C VAL A 22 -14.44 8.04 -12.07
N ALA A 23 -15.67 8.35 -11.68
CA ALA A 23 -16.45 7.54 -10.74
C ALA A 23 -16.74 6.13 -11.31
N GLU A 24 -16.97 6.02 -12.61
CA GLU A 24 -17.18 4.74 -13.31
C GLU A 24 -15.97 3.80 -13.15
N ASN A 25 -14.74 4.34 -13.08
CA ASN A 25 -13.55 3.52 -12.82
C ASN A 25 -13.55 2.95 -11.40
N ILE A 26 -14.11 3.67 -10.41
CA ILE A 26 -14.28 3.15 -9.04
C ILE A 26 -15.28 1.99 -9.06
N GLY A 27 -16.39 2.14 -9.77
CA GLY A 27 -17.38 1.07 -9.95
C GLY A 27 -16.81 -0.18 -10.63
N ALA A 28 -16.06 0.02 -11.71
CA ALA A 28 -15.37 -1.06 -12.40
C ALA A 28 -14.32 -1.74 -11.49
N ALA A 29 -13.56 -0.96 -10.72
CA ALA A 29 -12.59 -1.44 -9.75
C ALA A 29 -13.26 -2.24 -8.61
N ALA A 30 -14.41 -1.80 -8.10
CA ALA A 30 -15.21 -2.54 -7.12
C ALA A 30 -15.69 -3.89 -7.66
N ARG A 31 -16.16 -3.92 -8.92
CA ARG A 31 -16.52 -5.18 -9.59
C ARG A 31 -15.33 -6.14 -9.70
N ILE A 32 -14.16 -5.62 -10.06
CA ILE A 32 -12.92 -6.40 -10.14
C ILE A 32 -12.50 -6.91 -8.75
N ALA A 33 -12.60 -6.08 -7.71
CA ALA A 33 -12.35 -6.48 -6.34
C ALA A 33 -13.23 -7.68 -5.95
N CYS A 34 -14.54 -7.62 -6.26
CA CYS A 34 -15.45 -8.75 -6.05
C CYS A 34 -15.09 -10.00 -6.85
N ASN A 35 -14.63 -9.87 -8.11
CA ASN A 35 -14.20 -11.00 -8.94
C ASN A 35 -13.01 -11.75 -8.34
N PHE A 36 -12.09 -11.02 -7.69
CA PHE A 36 -10.85 -11.54 -7.14
C PHE A 36 -10.82 -11.58 -5.61
N ALA A 37 -12.02 -11.57 -5.00
CA ALA A 37 -12.24 -11.74 -3.57
C ALA A 37 -11.49 -10.73 -2.67
N ILE A 38 -11.41 -9.49 -3.13
CA ILE A 38 -11.06 -8.32 -2.33
C ILE A 38 -12.39 -7.69 -1.86
N ASP A 39 -12.58 -7.62 -0.54
CA ASP A 39 -13.85 -7.23 0.10
C ASP A 39 -13.78 -5.86 0.77
N ARG A 40 -12.66 -5.16 0.65
CA ARG A 40 -12.45 -3.82 1.21
C ARG A 40 -12.03 -2.83 0.14
N LEU A 41 -12.81 -1.76 -0.01
CA LEU A 41 -12.53 -0.66 -0.93
C LEU A 41 -12.35 0.62 -0.12
N ILE A 42 -11.22 1.28 -0.31
CA ILE A 42 -10.89 2.56 0.32
C ILE A 42 -10.65 3.58 -0.79
N VAL A 43 -11.37 4.69 -0.77
CA VAL A 43 -11.14 5.83 -1.66
C VAL A 43 -10.52 6.97 -0.85
N VAL A 44 -9.39 7.49 -1.33
CA VAL A 44 -8.67 8.60 -0.70
C VAL A 44 -8.93 9.87 -1.50
N ARG A 45 -9.86 10.70 -1.01
CA ARG A 45 -10.34 11.94 -1.65
C ARG A 45 -10.96 12.90 -0.62
N ASP A 46 -10.97 14.19 -0.96
CA ASP A 46 -11.61 15.23 -0.13
C ASP A 46 -13.14 15.16 -0.20
N GLU A 47 -13.67 14.88 -1.39
CA GLU A 47 -15.11 14.81 -1.65
C GLU A 47 -15.54 13.40 -2.10
N PRO A 48 -16.75 12.96 -1.71
CA PRO A 48 -17.28 11.68 -2.12
C PRO A 48 -17.47 11.63 -3.65
N PRO A 49 -17.13 10.50 -4.31
CA PRO A 49 -17.41 10.31 -5.73
C PRO A 49 -18.92 10.20 -6.00
N GLU A 50 -19.34 10.54 -7.22
CA GLU A 50 -20.74 10.43 -7.64
C GLU A 50 -21.20 8.97 -7.65
N GLN A 51 -22.09 8.65 -6.71
CA GLN A 51 -22.48 7.26 -6.45
C GLN A 51 -23.25 6.62 -7.61
N GLU A 52 -24.14 7.38 -8.28
CA GLU A 52 -24.88 6.87 -9.43
C GLU A 52 -23.96 6.44 -10.57
N ALA A 53 -22.94 7.24 -10.87
CA ALA A 53 -21.93 6.92 -11.87
C ALA A 53 -21.12 5.66 -11.51
N MET A 54 -20.74 5.48 -10.24
CA MET A 54 -20.08 4.24 -9.79
C MET A 54 -20.98 3.01 -10.00
N LEU A 55 -22.26 3.12 -9.65
CA LEU A 55 -23.21 2.00 -9.69
C LEU A 55 -23.52 1.53 -11.12
N LYS A 56 -23.41 2.39 -12.14
CA LYS A 56 -23.58 2.02 -13.56
C LYS A 56 -22.65 0.88 -14.00
N MET A 57 -21.48 0.78 -13.38
CA MET A 57 -20.46 -0.24 -13.70
C MET A 57 -20.49 -1.44 -12.74
N ALA A 58 -21.37 -1.42 -11.73
CA ALA A 58 -21.40 -2.38 -10.64
C ALA A 58 -22.48 -3.46 -10.85
N THR A 59 -22.13 -4.72 -10.59
CA THR A 59 -23.13 -5.80 -10.36
C THR A 59 -23.69 -5.70 -8.93
N HIS A 60 -24.78 -6.39 -8.59
CA HIS A 60 -25.37 -6.39 -7.24
C HIS A 60 -24.33 -6.53 -6.10
N LYS A 61 -23.40 -7.50 -6.19
CA LYS A 61 -22.35 -7.70 -5.19
C LYS A 61 -21.34 -6.54 -5.11
N ALA A 62 -21.06 -5.89 -6.23
CA ALA A 62 -20.15 -4.75 -6.28
C ALA A 62 -20.82 -3.48 -5.75
N ALA A 63 -22.15 -3.36 -5.89
CA ALA A 63 -22.92 -2.28 -5.28
C ALA A 63 -22.82 -2.33 -3.75
N GLU A 64 -22.92 -3.51 -3.12
CA GLU A 64 -22.71 -3.68 -1.67
C GLU A 64 -21.32 -3.18 -1.25
N LEU A 65 -20.27 -3.54 -1.99
CA LEU A 65 -18.90 -3.07 -1.72
C LEU A 65 -18.76 -1.55 -1.88
N ILE A 66 -19.44 -0.94 -2.86
CA ILE A 66 -19.47 0.52 -3.04
C ILE A 66 -20.20 1.19 -1.86
N HIS A 67 -21.29 0.62 -1.37
CA HIS A 67 -22.02 1.15 -0.21
C HIS A 67 -21.20 1.05 1.09
N ALA A 68 -20.40 -0.01 1.23
CA ALA A 68 -19.51 -0.23 2.37
C ALA A 68 -18.12 0.44 2.21
N MET A 69 -17.89 1.17 1.11
CA MET A 69 -16.61 1.79 0.80
C MET A 69 -16.21 2.80 1.88
N GLU A 70 -14.94 2.77 2.28
CA GLU A 70 -14.37 3.75 3.19
C GLU A 70 -13.86 4.97 2.41
N LEU A 71 -14.31 6.17 2.80
CA LEU A 71 -13.75 7.43 2.32
C LEU A 71 -12.74 7.95 3.35
N GLN A 72 -11.53 8.28 2.89
CA GLN A 72 -10.47 8.86 3.72
C GLN A 72 -9.93 10.12 3.04
N GLN A 73 -9.51 11.12 3.83
CA GLN A 73 -8.98 12.37 3.27
C GLN A 73 -7.51 12.24 2.85
N ASP A 74 -6.73 11.42 3.56
CA ASP A 74 -5.30 11.27 3.31
C ASP A 74 -4.84 9.80 3.24
N LEU A 75 -3.84 9.55 2.40
CA LEU A 75 -3.35 8.21 2.14
C LEU A 75 -2.65 7.61 3.37
N ALA A 76 -1.94 8.44 4.16
CA ALA A 76 -1.22 7.94 5.33
C ALA A 76 -2.20 7.38 6.37
N THR A 77 -3.34 8.04 6.61
CA THR A 77 -4.42 7.57 7.47
C THR A 77 -5.06 6.31 6.94
N ALA A 78 -5.40 6.26 5.65
CA ALA A 78 -5.94 5.07 5.00
C ALA A 78 -5.02 3.84 5.18
N LEU A 79 -3.69 4.04 5.12
CA LEU A 79 -2.71 2.96 5.17
C LEU A 79 -2.33 2.48 6.58
N ARG A 80 -2.74 3.19 7.64
CA ARG A 80 -2.38 2.88 9.04
C ARG A 80 -2.51 1.41 9.46
N PRO A 81 -3.58 0.67 9.10
CA PRO A 81 -3.77 -0.70 9.60
C PRO A 81 -2.99 -1.76 8.82
N PHE A 82 -2.37 -1.41 7.69
CA PHE A 82 -1.75 -2.36 6.76
C PHE A 82 -0.29 -2.66 7.13
N GLN A 83 0.12 -3.93 7.08
CA GLN A 83 1.52 -4.35 7.23
C GLN A 83 2.24 -4.36 5.89
N PHE A 84 1.52 -4.60 4.80
CA PHE A 84 2.08 -4.61 3.45
C PHE A 84 1.31 -3.64 2.57
N VAL A 85 2.04 -2.72 1.93
CA VAL A 85 1.45 -1.73 1.04
C VAL A 85 2.16 -1.80 -0.30
N VAL A 86 1.41 -2.12 -1.35
CA VAL A 86 1.90 -2.17 -2.73
C VAL A 86 1.43 -0.91 -3.46
N GLY A 87 2.37 -0.02 -3.77
CA GLY A 87 2.12 1.11 -4.67
C GLY A 87 2.28 0.69 -6.12
N THR A 88 1.41 1.22 -6.99
CA THR A 88 1.49 0.94 -8.44
C THR A 88 2.01 2.13 -9.23
N THR A 89 2.76 1.85 -10.29
CA THR A 89 3.26 2.88 -11.22
C THR A 89 3.33 2.37 -12.64
N ALA A 90 3.21 3.28 -13.61
CA ALA A 90 3.43 2.98 -15.03
C ALA A 90 4.93 3.01 -15.43
N ARG A 91 5.81 3.44 -14.51
CA ARG A 91 7.25 3.60 -14.77
C ARG A 91 7.99 2.27 -14.59
N PHE A 92 7.96 1.41 -15.61
CA PHE A 92 8.68 0.14 -15.63
C PHE A 92 10.10 0.27 -16.24
N GLY A 93 11.11 -0.32 -15.59
CA GLY A 93 12.49 -0.48 -16.10
C GLY A 93 13.60 0.16 -15.24
N ARG A 94 14.83 -0.40 -15.33
CA ARG A 94 15.99 -0.06 -14.46
C ARG A 94 16.34 1.42 -14.43
N GLN A 95 16.21 2.09 -15.58
CA GLN A 95 16.45 3.52 -15.73
C GLN A 95 15.33 4.39 -15.12
N ARG A 96 14.15 3.80 -14.89
CA ARG A 96 12.91 4.45 -14.43
C ARG A 96 12.55 4.10 -12.98
N GLY A 97 13.32 3.19 -12.35
CA GLY A 97 13.39 2.99 -10.90
C GLY A 97 12.53 1.86 -10.32
N VAL A 98 11.75 1.13 -11.12
CA VAL A 98 10.93 -0.02 -10.67
C VAL A 98 10.99 -1.15 -11.68
N ASP A 99 11.47 -2.31 -11.23
CA ASP A 99 11.65 -3.51 -12.07
C ASP A 99 10.78 -4.70 -11.63
N ARG A 100 9.84 -4.48 -10.69
CA ARG A 100 9.02 -5.57 -10.15
C ARG A 100 7.64 -5.56 -10.79
N SER A 101 7.31 -6.65 -11.45
CA SER A 101 5.99 -6.95 -12.00
C SER A 101 4.97 -7.30 -10.90
N PRO A 102 3.66 -7.25 -11.21
CA PRO A 102 2.63 -7.71 -10.29
C PRO A 102 2.85 -9.15 -9.81
N ARG A 103 3.32 -10.03 -10.69
CA ARG A 103 3.62 -11.42 -10.38
C ARG A 103 4.73 -11.57 -9.34
N GLU A 104 5.83 -10.83 -9.51
CA GLU A 104 6.96 -10.87 -8.58
C GLU A 104 6.58 -10.31 -7.21
N VAL A 105 5.86 -9.19 -7.17
CA VAL A 105 5.37 -8.61 -5.92
C VAL A 105 4.38 -9.56 -5.22
N CYS A 106 3.45 -10.18 -5.95
CA CYS A 106 2.50 -11.13 -5.36
C CYS A 106 3.20 -12.40 -4.84
N ALA A 107 4.22 -12.90 -5.54
CA ALA A 107 5.05 -14.00 -5.05
C ALA A 107 5.76 -13.64 -3.75
N GLU A 108 6.26 -12.40 -3.64
CA GLU A 108 6.89 -11.87 -2.43
C GLU A 108 5.89 -11.77 -1.24
N LEU A 109 4.61 -11.53 -1.54
CA LEU A 109 3.52 -11.43 -0.56
C LEU A 109 2.91 -12.77 -0.16
N ARG A 110 3.14 -13.84 -0.93
CA ARG A 110 2.57 -15.19 -0.70
C ARG A 110 2.55 -15.63 0.78
N PRO A 111 3.65 -15.55 1.55
CA PRO A 111 3.64 -16.04 2.93
C PRO A 111 2.77 -15.19 3.88
N HIS A 112 2.34 -14.00 3.47
CA HIS A 112 1.57 -13.06 4.31
C HIS A 112 0.07 -13.09 4.02
N LEU A 113 -0.34 -13.73 2.91
CA LEU A 113 -1.74 -13.82 2.49
C LEU A 113 -2.56 -14.62 3.51
N GLY A 114 -3.64 -14.02 4.02
CA GLY A 114 -4.53 -14.65 4.99
C GLY A 114 -4.13 -14.45 6.46
N ARG A 115 -2.99 -13.80 6.74
CA ARG A 115 -2.60 -13.41 8.10
C ARG A 115 -2.40 -11.91 8.31
N HIS A 116 -1.94 -11.19 7.29
CA HIS A 116 -1.60 -9.78 7.42
C HIS A 116 -2.45 -8.91 6.52
N HIS A 117 -2.65 -7.67 6.93
CA HIS A 117 -3.35 -6.68 6.14
C HIS A 117 -2.47 -6.19 4.98
N ILE A 118 -2.99 -6.32 3.76
CA ILE A 118 -2.35 -5.92 2.51
C ILE A 118 -3.17 -4.84 1.81
N ALA A 119 -2.55 -3.75 1.39
CA ALA A 119 -3.16 -2.71 0.56
C ALA A 119 -2.56 -2.73 -0.84
N LEU A 120 -3.41 -2.75 -1.87
CA LEU A 120 -3.03 -2.45 -3.25
C LEU A 120 -3.44 -1.01 -3.56
N VAL A 121 -2.46 -0.14 -3.82
CA VAL A 121 -2.66 1.31 -3.95
C VAL A 121 -2.50 1.75 -5.40
N PHE A 122 -3.51 2.44 -5.91
CA PHE A 122 -3.57 2.96 -7.27
C PHE A 122 -3.78 4.47 -7.26
N GLY A 123 -3.04 5.18 -8.11
CA GLY A 123 -3.15 6.63 -8.24
C GLY A 123 -4.16 7.09 -9.28
N PRO A 124 -4.31 8.41 -9.47
CA PRO A 124 -5.16 9.00 -10.49
C PRO A 124 -4.75 8.58 -11.90
N GLU A 125 -5.72 8.53 -12.81
CA GLU A 125 -5.56 8.04 -14.18
C GLU A 125 -4.50 8.80 -14.99
N ASN A 126 -4.36 10.11 -14.75
CA ASN A 126 -3.49 10.98 -15.53
C ASN A 126 -2.07 11.11 -14.95
N THR A 127 -1.90 11.01 -13.64
CA THR A 127 -0.60 11.26 -12.98
C THR A 127 -0.01 10.04 -12.29
N GLY A 128 -0.83 9.04 -11.96
CA GLY A 128 -0.46 7.98 -11.03
C GLY A 128 -0.11 8.52 -9.63
N LEU A 129 0.46 7.66 -8.79
CA LEU A 129 0.91 8.03 -7.45
C LEU A 129 2.11 8.98 -7.52
N SER A 130 2.08 10.02 -6.67
CA SER A 130 3.21 10.90 -6.47
C SER A 130 4.37 10.19 -5.76
N ASN A 131 5.55 10.78 -5.85
CA ASN A 131 6.73 10.28 -5.12
C ASN A 131 6.51 10.22 -3.61
N ALA A 132 5.76 11.16 -3.03
CA ALA A 132 5.45 11.18 -1.60
C ALA A 132 4.49 10.03 -1.22
N GLU A 133 3.55 9.69 -2.09
CA GLU A 133 2.62 8.57 -1.88
C GLU A 133 3.30 7.22 -2.05
N LEU A 134 4.23 7.11 -3.00
CA LEU A 134 5.08 5.93 -3.15
C LEU A 134 6.01 5.71 -1.95
N ASP A 135 6.37 6.76 -1.20
CA ASP A 135 7.17 6.61 0.03
C ASP A 135 6.40 5.97 1.18
N LEU A 136 5.06 6.01 1.12
CA LEU A 136 4.18 5.30 2.05
C LEU A 136 3.99 3.83 1.66
N CYS A 137 4.50 3.42 0.49
CA CYS A 137 4.39 2.06 0.00
C CYS A 137 5.66 1.26 0.36
N HIS A 138 5.47 0.02 0.81
CA HIS A 138 6.56 -0.88 1.19
C HIS A 138 7.13 -1.60 -0.04
N LEU A 139 6.25 -1.88 -1.00
CA LEU A 139 6.56 -2.48 -2.29
C LEU A 139 6.05 -1.57 -3.40
N VAL A 140 6.73 -1.57 -4.53
CA VAL A 140 6.30 -0.85 -5.73
C VAL A 140 6.26 -1.85 -6.86
N SER A 141 5.13 -1.86 -7.58
CA SER A 141 4.84 -2.74 -8.70
C SER A 141 4.57 -1.91 -9.95
N ALA A 142 5.06 -2.38 -11.10
CA ALA A 142 4.76 -1.80 -12.39
C ALA A 142 4.40 -2.90 -13.38
N ILE A 143 3.29 -2.72 -14.10
CA ILE A 143 2.82 -3.69 -15.09
C ILE A 143 3.71 -3.55 -16.34
N PRO A 144 4.41 -4.62 -16.76
CA PRO A 144 5.13 -4.60 -18.02
C PRO A 144 4.15 -4.34 -19.17
N THR A 145 4.45 -3.36 -19.99
CA THR A 145 3.66 -2.93 -21.15
C THR A 145 4.60 -2.78 -22.35
N ALA A 146 4.04 -2.67 -23.55
CA ALA A 146 4.79 -2.20 -24.71
C ALA A 146 5.14 -0.71 -24.55
N ASP A 147 5.58 -0.04 -25.62
CA ASP A 147 5.99 1.37 -25.57
C ASP A 147 4.88 2.32 -25.05
N PHE A 148 3.61 1.95 -25.24
CA PHE A 148 2.47 2.65 -24.67
C PHE A 148 2.11 2.09 -23.29
N SER A 149 2.59 2.75 -22.24
CA SER A 149 2.47 2.29 -20.84
C SER A 149 1.24 2.81 -20.09
N SER A 150 0.31 3.50 -20.76
CA SER A 150 -0.88 4.07 -20.13
C SER A 150 -2.01 3.03 -20.10
N LEU A 151 -2.21 2.41 -18.94
CA LEU A 151 -3.36 1.54 -18.67
C LEU A 151 -4.47 2.32 -17.99
N ASN A 152 -5.73 2.00 -18.31
CA ASN A 152 -6.85 2.48 -17.53
C ASN A 152 -6.76 1.95 -16.08
N LEU A 153 -7.26 2.73 -15.12
CA LEU A 153 -7.24 2.37 -13.69
C LEU A 153 -7.82 0.97 -13.44
N ALA A 154 -9.01 0.66 -13.95
CA ALA A 154 -9.64 -0.63 -13.77
C ALA A 154 -8.81 -1.77 -14.39
N GLN A 155 -8.14 -1.54 -15.52
CA GLN A 155 -7.25 -2.55 -16.12
C GLN A 155 -6.04 -2.84 -15.22
N ALA A 156 -5.42 -1.80 -14.66
CA ALA A 156 -4.31 -1.96 -13.73
C ALA A 156 -4.75 -2.69 -12.44
N VAL A 157 -5.94 -2.37 -11.93
CA VAL A 157 -6.56 -3.09 -10.79
C VAL A 157 -6.78 -4.56 -11.14
N ALA A 158 -7.34 -4.86 -12.32
CA ALA A 158 -7.61 -6.24 -12.75
C ALA A 158 -6.36 -7.12 -12.75
N ILE A 159 -5.26 -6.62 -13.31
CA ILE A 159 -4.01 -7.39 -13.42
C ILE A 159 -3.43 -7.69 -12.02
N HIS A 160 -3.36 -6.70 -11.13
CA HIS A 160 -2.83 -6.91 -9.78
C HIS A 160 -3.75 -7.80 -8.93
N ALA A 161 -5.06 -7.56 -8.98
CA ALA A 161 -6.02 -8.34 -8.23
C ALA A 161 -6.05 -9.81 -8.69
N TYR A 162 -5.94 -10.04 -10.00
CA TYR A 162 -5.82 -11.38 -10.57
C TYR A 162 -4.56 -12.11 -10.11
N GLU A 163 -3.38 -11.48 -10.20
CA GLU A 163 -2.11 -12.10 -9.78
C GLU A 163 -2.09 -12.39 -8.27
N LEU A 164 -2.67 -11.49 -7.46
CA LEU A 164 -2.82 -11.71 -6.02
C LEU A 164 -3.75 -12.90 -5.73
N PHE A 165 -4.89 -12.97 -6.41
CA PHE A 165 -5.85 -14.07 -6.27
C PHE A 165 -5.25 -15.41 -6.72
N LEU A 166 -4.52 -15.43 -7.84
CA LEU A 166 -3.82 -16.62 -8.32
C LEU A 166 -2.78 -17.09 -7.28
N THR A 167 -2.02 -16.15 -6.71
CA THR A 167 -1.03 -16.44 -5.67
C THR A 167 -1.69 -16.99 -4.41
N ALA A 168 -2.82 -16.41 -3.98
CA ALA A 168 -3.60 -16.90 -2.84
C ALA A 168 -4.15 -18.31 -3.07
N ARG A 169 -4.63 -18.62 -4.29
CA ARG A 169 -5.12 -19.96 -4.65
C ARG A 169 -4.04 -21.03 -4.69
N ALA A 170 -2.80 -20.64 -5.03
CA ALA A 170 -1.66 -21.55 -5.10
C ALA A 170 -0.96 -21.75 -3.74
N ALA A 171 -1.33 -21.00 -2.70
CA ALA A 171 -0.67 -21.05 -1.40
C ALA A 171 -1.13 -22.27 -0.57
N ALA A 172 -0.18 -23.12 -0.16
CA ALA A 172 -0.28 -24.14 0.88
C ALA A 172 0.47 -23.66 2.17
N PRO A 173 0.23 -24.23 3.36
CA PRO A 173 -0.08 -23.50 4.60
C PRO A 173 1.09 -22.92 5.43
N GLU A 174 2.29 -22.74 4.87
CA GLU A 174 3.36 -22.05 5.62
C GLU A 174 3.18 -20.53 5.53
N GLN A 175 2.17 -20.05 6.24
CA GLN A 175 1.93 -18.64 6.44
C GLN A 175 2.85 -18.11 7.54
N ASP A 176 3.42 -16.93 7.31
CA ASP A 176 4.30 -16.26 8.25
C ASP A 176 3.51 -15.80 9.49
N SER A 177 3.86 -16.32 10.66
CA SER A 177 3.19 -15.99 11.91
C SER A 177 3.77 -14.75 12.62
N ARG A 178 4.82 -14.13 12.06
CA ARG A 178 5.48 -12.96 12.66
C ARG A 178 4.55 -11.75 12.69
N GLU A 179 4.62 -10.99 13.77
CA GLU A 179 3.88 -9.73 13.92
C GLU A 179 4.68 -8.58 13.30
N TYR A 180 4.42 -8.29 12.03
CA TYR A 180 5.00 -7.18 11.30
C TYR A 180 4.44 -5.82 11.78
N ALA A 181 5.29 -4.79 11.74
CA ALA A 181 4.86 -3.44 12.03
C ALA A 181 3.90 -2.96 10.92
N ASN A 182 2.78 -2.33 11.31
CA ASN A 182 1.89 -1.69 10.35
C ASN A 182 2.39 -0.29 9.97
N SER A 183 1.80 0.30 8.92
CA SER A 183 2.17 1.63 8.45
C SER A 183 2.09 2.68 9.57
N ARG A 184 1.11 2.62 10.48
CA ARG A 184 1.06 3.54 11.63
C ARG A 184 2.33 3.47 12.48
N GLN A 185 2.78 2.26 12.80
CA GLN A 185 3.97 2.03 13.62
C GLN A 185 5.26 2.44 12.88
N LEU A 186 5.35 2.13 11.59
CA LEU A 186 6.47 2.51 10.73
C LEU A 186 6.55 4.03 10.56
N GLU A 187 5.45 4.70 10.21
CA GLU A 187 5.40 6.16 10.07
C GLU A 187 5.76 6.87 11.38
N GLY A 188 5.26 6.37 12.52
CA GLY A 188 5.69 6.90 13.81
C GLY A 188 7.19 6.73 14.02
N MET A 189 7.76 5.57 13.68
CA MET A 189 9.21 5.32 13.78
C MET A 189 10.00 6.28 12.90
N TYR A 190 9.59 6.48 11.64
CA TYR A 190 10.23 7.44 10.74
C TYR A 190 10.13 8.87 11.26
N GLY A 191 9.01 9.26 11.88
CA GLY A 191 8.85 10.55 12.54
C GLY A 191 9.92 10.78 13.62
N HIS A 192 10.08 9.84 14.55
CA HIS A 192 11.12 9.98 15.59
C HIS A 192 12.55 9.96 15.03
N ILE A 193 12.81 9.19 13.96
CA ILE A 193 14.12 9.23 13.29
C ILE A 193 14.36 10.63 12.72
N ALA A 194 13.38 11.21 12.03
CA ALA A 194 13.48 12.55 11.47
C ALA A 194 13.72 13.61 12.56
N GLU A 195 12.99 13.53 13.68
CA GLU A 195 13.18 14.40 14.85
C GLU A 195 14.61 14.32 15.40
N VAL A 196 15.16 13.11 15.59
CA VAL A 196 16.53 12.93 16.06
C VAL A 196 17.53 13.54 15.07
N LEU A 197 17.40 13.25 13.78
CA LEU A 197 18.31 13.74 12.75
C LEU A 197 18.29 15.26 12.64
N ALA A 198 17.11 15.88 12.82
CA ALA A 198 16.97 17.32 12.91
C ALA A 198 17.64 17.88 14.18
N ALA A 199 17.41 17.25 15.35
CA ALA A 199 17.97 17.71 16.62
C ALA A 199 19.52 17.66 16.67
N VAL A 200 20.15 16.76 15.92
CA VAL A 200 21.62 16.71 15.80
C VAL A 200 22.17 17.47 14.60
N ASN A 201 21.35 18.28 13.92
CA ASN A 201 21.69 19.05 12.71
C ASN A 201 22.27 18.20 11.55
N PHE A 202 21.97 16.90 11.49
CA PHE A 202 22.51 16.01 10.44
C PHE A 202 22.00 16.39 9.04
N LEU A 203 20.81 17.00 8.98
CA LEU A 203 20.11 17.33 7.74
C LEU A 203 20.26 18.81 7.31
N GLN A 204 21.02 19.63 8.05
CA GLN A 204 21.04 21.10 7.89
C GLN A 204 21.39 21.55 6.45
N ASP A 205 22.31 20.87 5.78
CA ASP A 205 22.72 21.17 4.39
C ASP A 205 22.32 20.07 3.39
N ARG A 206 21.27 19.30 3.73
CA ARG A 206 20.86 18.12 2.94
C ARG A 206 19.38 18.18 2.59
N ASP A 207 19.03 17.61 1.44
CA ASP A 207 17.63 17.37 1.08
C ASP A 207 17.01 16.34 2.05
N GLN A 208 16.26 16.85 3.03
CA GLN A 208 15.58 16.04 4.05
C GLN A 208 14.63 15.01 3.42
N ALA A 209 13.91 15.37 2.36
CA ALA A 209 12.98 14.45 1.71
C ALA A 209 13.73 13.30 1.04
N TYR A 210 14.85 13.58 0.38
CA TYR A 210 15.71 12.56 -0.21
C TYR A 210 16.31 11.61 0.84
N TRP A 211 16.82 12.14 1.95
CA TRP A 211 17.40 11.33 3.03
C TRP A 211 16.36 10.46 3.71
N MET A 212 15.20 11.01 4.06
CA MET A 212 14.12 10.24 4.66
C MET A 212 13.59 9.18 3.71
N ARG A 213 13.47 9.47 2.42
CA ARG A 213 13.13 8.48 1.38
C ARG A 213 14.15 7.34 1.33
N SER A 214 15.44 7.66 1.44
CA SER A 214 16.52 6.65 1.46
C SER A 214 16.45 5.76 2.70
N ILE A 215 16.20 6.34 3.87
CA ILE A 215 15.99 5.61 5.13
C ILE A 215 14.78 4.69 5.04
N ARG A 216 13.64 5.19 4.55
CA ARG A 216 12.41 4.40 4.33
C ARG A 216 12.68 3.21 3.41
N LYS A 217 13.32 3.45 2.25
CA LYS A 217 13.69 2.37 1.31
C LYS A 217 14.59 1.32 1.93
N PHE A 218 15.54 1.71 2.77
CA PHE A 218 16.41 0.77 3.48
C PHE A 218 15.60 -0.08 4.47
N LEU A 219 14.78 0.55 5.31
CA LEU A 219 14.02 -0.14 6.37
C LEU A 219 12.83 -0.95 5.82
N HIS A 220 12.27 -0.60 4.65
CA HIS A 220 11.26 -1.43 3.99
C HIS A 220 11.82 -2.80 3.57
N ARG A 221 13.10 -2.88 3.21
CA ARG A 221 13.74 -4.15 2.80
C ARG A 221 13.87 -5.15 3.95
N THR A 222 14.01 -4.67 5.19
CA THR A 222 14.19 -5.53 6.36
C THR A 222 12.89 -6.13 6.88
N ARG A 223 11.73 -5.59 6.46
CA ARG A 223 10.39 -5.97 6.93
C ARG A 223 10.31 -6.00 8.45
N LEU A 224 10.37 -4.82 9.05
CA LEU A 224 10.43 -4.70 10.51
C LEU A 224 9.21 -5.32 11.21
N ARG A 225 9.50 -6.09 12.25
CA ARG A 225 8.51 -6.54 13.21
C ARG A 225 8.08 -5.40 14.11
N LYS A 226 6.88 -5.50 14.69
CA LYS A 226 6.35 -4.52 15.65
C LYS A 226 7.33 -4.24 16.80
N LYS A 227 7.96 -5.29 17.35
CA LYS A 227 8.96 -5.16 18.42
C LYS A 227 10.20 -4.37 17.95
N GLU A 228 10.69 -4.62 16.74
CA GLU A 228 11.88 -3.95 16.18
C GLU A 228 11.60 -2.45 15.96
N ALA A 229 10.46 -2.11 15.35
CA ALA A 229 10.03 -0.71 15.20
C ALA A 229 9.87 -0.01 16.56
N THR A 230 9.41 -0.74 17.58
CA THR A 230 9.26 -0.22 18.95
C THR A 230 10.62 0.05 19.61
N ILE A 231 11.61 -0.83 19.41
CA ILE A 231 12.97 -0.65 19.91
C ILE A 231 13.60 0.60 19.29
N ILE A 232 13.52 0.76 17.97
CA ILE A 232 14.05 1.93 17.26
C ILE A 232 13.39 3.21 17.78
N ARG A 233 12.05 3.23 17.91
CA ARG A 233 11.31 4.35 18.52
C ARG A 233 11.77 4.64 19.94
N GLY A 234 12.07 3.62 20.74
CA GLY A 234 12.59 3.74 22.10
C GLY A 234 13.95 4.43 22.14
N ILE A 235 14.87 4.01 21.28
CA ILE A 235 16.20 4.61 21.12
C ILE A 235 16.07 6.09 20.75
N CYS A 236 15.29 6.41 19.71
CA CYS A 236 15.10 7.79 19.27
C CYS A 236 14.54 8.69 20.37
N ARG A 237 13.49 8.25 21.08
CA ARG A 237 12.93 9.02 22.22
C ARG A 237 13.94 9.25 23.32
N LYS A 238 14.77 8.25 23.64
CA LYS A 238 15.79 8.38 24.68
C LYS A 238 16.89 9.36 24.28
N MET A 239 17.29 9.37 22.99
CA MET A 239 18.21 10.36 22.43
C MET A 239 17.61 11.77 22.50
N LEU A 240 16.38 11.96 22.03
CA LEU A 240 15.69 13.26 22.09
C LEU A 240 15.59 13.79 23.53
N TRP A 241 15.22 12.93 24.48
CA TRP A 241 15.20 13.30 25.89
C TRP A 241 16.58 13.77 26.39
N ARG A 242 17.67 13.09 26.00
CA ARG A 242 19.03 13.52 26.36
C ARG A 242 19.43 14.85 25.72
N LEU A 243 19.11 15.06 24.45
CA LEU A 243 19.42 16.29 23.75
C LEU A 243 18.67 17.49 24.35
N ASN A 244 17.43 17.29 24.80
CA ASN A 244 16.61 18.33 25.42
C ASN A 244 16.96 18.60 26.89
N ALA A 245 17.58 17.67 27.60
CA ALA A 245 17.90 17.81 29.02
C ALA A 245 19.16 18.66 29.31
N GLY A 246 19.92 19.05 28.29
CA GLY A 246 21.23 19.71 28.45
C GLY A 246 22.33 18.74 28.95
N PRO A 247 23.61 19.17 28.95
CA PRO A 247 24.69 18.35 29.50
C PRO A 247 24.46 18.10 31.01
N PRO A 248 24.90 16.94 31.54
CA PRO A 248 24.82 16.64 32.97
C PRO A 248 25.68 17.60 33.81
#